data_AF-A0A8H6S3E0-F1
#
_entry.id   AF-A0A8H6S3E0-F1
#
_cell.length_a   1.000
_cell.length_b   1.000
_cell.length_c   1.000
_cell.angle_alpha   90.00
_cell.angle_beta   90.00
_cell.angle_gamma   90.00
#
_symmetry.space_group_name_H-M   'P 1'
#
loop_
_entity.id
_entity.type
_entity.pdbx_description
1 polymer ?
#
loop_
_entity_poly.entity_id
_entity_poly.type
_entity_poly.pdbx_seq_one_letter_code
_entity_poly.pdbx_strand_id
1 'polypeptide(L)'
;MLILNELGKHRDKETGKFNLDAFKIIYIAPIKALVQEMVGNFSSRLKVFGITRLKLSSRRPKSGTSLHGRAQTGYTNLVRLIIIDEIHLLHDERGPVLESIIARTIRRMEQTTEYVRLVGLSATPPNYQDVATFLRVDDKKGLFYFDSTYRPCGLQQQFIGVTEKKAIKRYQITNEVCYEKVLDQAGKNQTLVFVHSRKEIAKTAKFLRDMAVEKETITQFVKPNAAVREILAEEANNVKDSNLRDLLPFGFGFHLECLVLVCTATLAWGVNLPAHTVIIKGTQIYNHEKGRWVELSSQDHSELQYYLSLLNQQLPIESQFVSKLADNLNAEIVLGTIRNQDKAVQWIGYTYLYVRMLKSSRHCLFCRRSVGEMSAAQVRTVIGRFQSTKLGRIASHYYVTYNSMMTYNHHLRPTMSTLEPFRVFALSNEFKLPVRQEEKLELAQLLERVPIPVNESVEEPAAKIDVIVQAYSQLRSLLADGKQERSLVLRY
;
A
#
# COMPACT_ATOMS: atom_id res chain seq x y z
N MET A 1 25.27 -3.97 2.88
CA MET A 1 26.33 -2.96 3.14
C MET A 1 25.88 -1.86 4.10
N LEU A 2 24.77 -1.13 3.87
CA LEU A 2 24.37 0.02 4.72
C LEU A 2 24.16 -0.30 6.20
N ILE A 3 23.38 -1.33 6.50
CA ILE A 3 23.13 -1.79 7.89
C ILE A 3 24.43 -2.20 8.58
N LEU A 4 25.31 -2.90 7.84
CA LEU A 4 26.61 -3.33 8.34
C LEU A 4 27.55 -2.16 8.60
N ASN A 5 27.48 -1.09 7.80
CA ASN A 5 28.27 0.12 8.01
C ASN A 5 27.89 0.79 9.34
N GLU A 6 26.60 0.93 9.64
CA GLU A 6 26.17 1.48 10.94
C GLU A 6 26.54 0.54 12.10
N LEU A 7 26.36 -0.77 11.94
CA LEU A 7 26.81 -1.75 12.94
C LEU A 7 28.31 -1.63 13.23
N GLY A 8 29.13 -1.45 12.19
CA GLY A 8 30.57 -1.30 12.30
C GLY A 8 31.00 -0.10 13.14
N LYS A 9 30.22 0.99 13.16
CA LYS A 9 30.50 2.18 13.99
C LYS A 9 30.30 1.93 15.49
N HIS A 10 29.51 0.91 15.84
CA HIS A 10 29.19 0.55 17.23
C HIS A 10 29.86 -0.76 17.66
N ARG A 11 30.90 -1.19 16.94
CA ARG A 11 31.74 -2.33 17.30
C ARG A 11 32.89 -1.85 18.19
N ASP A 12 33.02 -2.47 19.35
CA ASP A 12 34.20 -2.31 20.18
C ASP A 12 35.42 -2.95 19.47
N LYS A 13 36.50 -2.18 19.34
CA LYS A 13 37.71 -2.59 18.62
C LYS A 13 38.49 -3.67 19.37
N GLU A 14 38.41 -3.69 20.71
CA GLU A 14 39.19 -4.60 21.55
C GLU A 14 38.46 -5.92 21.76
N THR A 15 37.18 -5.84 22.14
CA THR A 15 36.37 -7.05 22.43
C THR A 15 35.67 -7.63 21.21
N GLY A 16 35.59 -6.86 20.12
CA GLY A 16 34.86 -7.22 18.91
C GLY A 16 33.33 -7.26 19.07
N LYS A 17 32.80 -6.95 20.26
CA LYS A 17 31.36 -6.96 20.57
C LYS A 17 30.66 -5.73 19.99
N PHE A 18 29.39 -5.87 19.65
CA PHE A 18 28.56 -4.79 19.14
C PHE A 18 27.69 -4.19 20.26
N ASN A 19 27.68 -2.87 20.39
CA ASN A 19 26.76 -2.16 21.28
C ASN A 19 25.41 -1.93 20.56
N LEU A 20 24.46 -2.84 20.76
CA LEU A 20 23.16 -2.86 20.07
C LEU A 20 22.13 -1.86 20.64
N ASP A 21 22.40 -1.29 21.80
CA ASP A 21 21.51 -0.33 22.47
C ASP A 21 21.84 1.12 22.12
N ALA A 22 23.04 1.38 21.62
CA ALA A 22 23.51 2.72 21.24
C ALA A 22 22.82 3.31 19.98
N PHE A 23 22.17 2.47 19.17
CA PHE A 23 21.59 2.93 17.91
C PHE A 23 20.32 2.16 17.51
N LYS A 24 19.57 2.74 16.57
CA LYS A 24 18.42 2.14 15.90
C LYS A 24 18.47 2.43 14.41
N ILE A 25 18.02 1.45 13.63
CA ILE A 25 17.85 1.53 12.17
C ILE A 25 16.37 1.38 11.87
N ILE A 26 15.84 2.24 11.00
CA ILE A 26 14.47 2.18 10.53
C ILE A 26 14.46 1.74 9.08
N TYR A 27 13.66 0.73 8.76
CA TYR A 27 13.35 0.32 7.39
C TYR A 27 11.88 0.61 7.12
N ILE A 28 11.61 1.47 6.13
CA ILE A 28 10.27 1.85 5.72
C ILE A 28 9.99 1.15 4.39
N ALA A 29 8.94 0.36 4.34
CA ALA A 29 8.43 -0.26 3.13
C ALA A 29 6.92 -0.02 2.98
N PRO A 30 6.39 0.01 1.75
CA PRO A 30 5.03 0.45 1.49
C PRO A 30 3.93 -0.52 1.89
N ILE A 31 4.24 -1.82 1.93
CA ILE A 31 3.26 -2.89 2.11
C ILE A 31 3.68 -3.81 3.25
N LYS A 32 2.71 -4.22 4.08
CA LYS A 32 2.94 -5.08 5.24
C LYS A 32 3.56 -6.44 4.87
N ALA A 33 3.18 -7.01 3.74
CA ALA A 33 3.74 -8.27 3.24
C ALA A 33 5.26 -8.15 3.01
N LEU A 34 5.70 -7.10 2.29
CA LEU A 34 7.11 -6.81 2.08
C LEU A 34 7.85 -6.55 3.41
N VAL A 35 7.23 -5.84 4.35
CA VAL A 35 7.80 -5.65 5.70
C VAL A 35 8.00 -6.99 6.42
N GLN A 36 7.04 -7.91 6.34
CA GLN A 36 7.16 -9.24 6.95
C GLN A 36 8.29 -10.06 6.33
N GLU A 37 8.38 -10.05 5.00
CA GLU A 37 9.47 -10.71 4.28
C GLU A 37 10.83 -10.14 4.68
N MET A 38 10.97 -8.81 4.68
CA MET A 38 12.22 -8.13 5.04
C MET A 38 12.60 -8.36 6.50
N VAL A 39 11.63 -8.44 7.41
CA VAL A 39 11.91 -8.82 8.81
C VAL A 39 12.44 -10.26 8.88
N GLY A 40 11.86 -11.20 8.13
CA GLY A 40 12.40 -12.56 8.02
C GLY A 40 13.83 -12.56 7.49
N ASN A 41 14.05 -11.93 6.33
CA ASN A 41 15.35 -11.85 5.68
C ASN A 41 16.43 -11.21 6.55
N PHE A 42 16.12 -10.07 7.19
CA PHE A 42 17.06 -9.41 8.09
C PHE A 42 17.29 -10.19 9.37
N SER A 43 16.27 -10.86 9.93
CA SER A 43 16.45 -11.69 11.13
C SER A 43 17.41 -12.84 10.84
N SER A 44 17.24 -13.54 9.71
CA SER A 44 18.12 -14.64 9.30
C SER A 44 19.56 -14.18 9.09
N ARG A 45 19.73 -13.08 8.33
CA ARG A 45 21.07 -12.58 7.95
C ARG A 45 21.81 -11.87 9.08
N LEU A 46 21.09 -11.20 9.99
CA LEU A 46 21.69 -10.43 11.08
C LEU A 46 21.80 -11.20 12.40
N LYS A 47 21.29 -12.44 12.45
CA LYS A 47 21.39 -13.34 13.61
C LYS A 47 22.84 -13.52 14.08
N VAL A 48 23.78 -13.60 13.14
CA VAL A 48 25.22 -13.76 13.41
C VAL A 48 25.80 -12.59 14.23
N PHE A 49 25.18 -11.40 14.16
CA PHE A 49 25.62 -10.21 14.90
C PHE A 49 24.89 -10.02 16.25
N GLY A 50 24.11 -11.01 16.70
CA GLY A 50 23.36 -10.94 17.96
C GLY A 50 22.09 -10.09 17.91
N ILE A 51 21.61 -9.73 16.71
CA ILE A 51 20.38 -8.95 16.52
C ILE A 51 19.18 -9.89 16.54
N THR A 52 18.58 -10.08 17.72
CA THR A 52 17.53 -11.10 17.94
C THR A 52 16.10 -10.51 18.01
N ARG A 53 15.90 -9.20 17.80
CA ARG A 53 14.61 -8.50 18.06
C ARG A 53 14.23 -7.41 17.03
N LEU A 54 14.11 -7.76 15.75
CA LEU A 54 13.51 -6.88 14.73
C LEU A 54 12.00 -6.71 14.98
N LYS A 55 11.59 -5.57 15.53
CA LYS A 55 10.18 -5.32 15.87
C LYS A 55 9.40 -4.83 14.64
N LEU A 56 8.42 -5.62 14.22
CA LEU A 56 7.41 -5.22 13.24
C LEU A 56 6.50 -4.16 13.86
N SER A 57 6.63 -2.89 13.46
CA SER A 57 5.53 -1.95 13.63
C SER A 57 4.53 -2.21 12.48
N SER A 58 3.74 -3.27 12.62
CA SER A 58 2.73 -3.69 11.61
C SER A 58 1.55 -2.74 11.49
N ARG A 59 1.37 -1.79 12.41
CA ARG A 59 0.42 -0.71 12.17
C ARG A 59 1.03 0.07 11.01
N ARG A 60 0.24 0.48 10.00
CA ARG A 60 0.64 1.40 8.91
C ARG A 60 1.77 2.33 9.39
N PRO A 61 2.70 2.84 8.57
CA PRO A 61 3.43 4.05 8.96
C PRO A 61 2.38 5.16 9.16
N LYS A 62 1.66 5.17 10.28
CA LYS A 62 0.79 6.23 10.73
C LYS A 62 1.77 7.36 11.02
N SER A 63 1.53 8.58 10.52
CA SER A 63 2.51 9.66 10.29
C SER A 63 3.24 10.25 11.52
N GLY A 64 3.31 9.49 12.61
CA GLY A 64 3.93 9.82 13.88
C GLY A 64 3.69 8.79 15.01
N THR A 65 3.13 7.57 14.81
CA THR A 65 2.81 6.71 15.99
C THR A 65 4.01 6.15 16.77
N SER A 66 5.23 6.20 16.20
CA SER A 66 6.46 5.93 16.97
C SER A 66 7.17 7.20 17.43
N LEU A 67 6.55 8.38 17.25
CA LEU A 67 7.10 9.70 17.58
C LEU A 67 6.17 10.56 18.46
N HIS A 68 4.86 10.26 18.55
CA HIS A 68 3.86 11.12 19.22
C HIS A 68 3.91 11.13 20.75
N GLY A 69 4.49 10.11 21.39
CA GLY A 69 4.52 10.03 22.85
C GLY A 69 5.66 10.85 23.42
N ARG A 70 5.39 11.81 24.32
CA ARG A 70 6.40 12.42 25.22
C ARG A 70 7.27 11.39 25.95
N ALA A 71 6.82 10.13 26.03
CA ALA A 71 7.53 8.99 26.60
C ALA A 71 8.44 8.22 25.61
N GLN A 72 8.41 8.48 24.29
CA GLN A 72 9.21 7.77 23.27
C GLN A 72 10.33 8.61 22.64
N THR A 73 10.48 9.88 23.03
CA THR A 73 11.59 10.76 22.59
C THR A 73 12.98 10.14 22.82
N GLY A 74 13.12 9.26 23.82
CA GLY A 74 14.37 8.53 24.05
C GLY A 74 14.81 7.63 22.89
N TYR A 75 13.87 6.97 22.18
CA TYR A 75 14.23 6.04 21.11
C TYR A 75 14.52 6.74 19.78
N THR A 76 13.91 7.90 19.55
CA THR A 76 14.10 8.65 18.31
C THR A 76 15.48 9.30 18.26
N ASN A 77 16.07 9.62 19.42
CA ASN A 77 17.47 10.07 19.57
C ASN A 77 18.49 8.99 19.19
N LEU A 78 18.11 7.71 19.25
CA LEU A 78 18.99 6.59 18.89
C LEU A 78 18.97 6.28 17.39
N VAL A 79 18.05 6.86 16.61
CA VAL A 79 17.95 6.59 15.18
C VAL A 79 19.18 7.17 14.47
N ARG A 80 19.91 6.32 13.73
CA ARG A 80 21.10 6.72 12.96
C ARG A 80 20.98 6.47 11.46
N LEU A 81 20.07 5.59 11.05
CA LEU A 81 19.82 5.26 9.66
C LEU A 81 18.33 5.03 9.42
N ILE A 82 17.81 5.64 8.35
CA ILE A 82 16.48 5.40 7.81
C ILE A 82 16.64 4.97 6.35
N ILE A 83 16.19 3.76 6.04
CA ILE A 83 16.09 3.24 4.68
C ILE A 83 14.63 3.33 4.26
N ILE A 84 14.38 4.01 3.16
CA ILE A 84 13.05 4.19 2.56
C ILE A 84 13.04 3.38 1.27
N ASP A 85 12.38 2.23 1.34
CA ASP A 85 12.16 1.38 0.18
C ASP A 85 10.99 1.91 -0.65
N GLU A 86 11.13 1.81 -1.97
CA GLU A 86 10.17 2.32 -2.96
C GLU A 86 9.78 3.80 -2.76
N ILE A 87 10.77 4.68 -2.62
CA ILE A 87 10.55 6.13 -2.42
C ILE A 87 9.80 6.80 -3.58
N HIS A 88 9.77 6.18 -4.76
CA HIS A 88 8.96 6.64 -5.89
C HIS A 88 7.45 6.70 -5.57
N LEU A 89 7.01 6.02 -4.50
CA LEU A 89 5.66 6.13 -3.95
C LEU A 89 5.33 7.49 -3.34
N LEU A 90 6.26 8.45 -3.35
CA LEU A 90 5.95 9.87 -3.19
C LEU A 90 4.84 10.35 -4.15
N HIS A 91 4.71 9.70 -5.32
CA HIS A 91 3.66 9.99 -6.29
C HIS A 91 2.28 9.41 -5.96
N ASP A 92 2.22 8.44 -5.04
CA ASP A 92 0.98 7.76 -4.64
C ASP A 92 0.22 8.60 -3.59
N GLU A 93 -1.05 8.26 -3.34
CA GLU A 93 -1.91 8.86 -2.30
C GLU A 93 -1.32 8.69 -0.89
N ARG A 94 -0.39 7.74 -0.72
CA ARG A 94 0.38 7.50 0.52
C ARG A 94 1.66 8.33 0.61
N GLY A 95 2.11 8.91 -0.49
CA GLY A 95 3.29 9.78 -0.58
C GLY A 95 3.37 10.87 0.50
N PRO A 96 2.25 11.54 0.88
CA PRO A 96 2.29 12.58 1.91
C PRO A 96 2.79 12.11 3.27
N VAL A 97 2.60 10.82 3.59
CA VAL A 97 3.10 10.23 4.83
C VAL A 97 4.62 10.12 4.81
N LEU A 98 5.19 9.62 3.71
CA LEU A 98 6.64 9.55 3.52
C LEU A 98 7.26 10.95 3.55
N GLU A 99 6.61 11.88 2.87
CA GLU A 99 7.03 13.27 2.80
C GLU A 99 7.10 13.90 4.20
N SER A 100 6.07 13.72 5.04
CA SER A 100 6.06 14.19 6.42
C SER A 100 7.14 13.55 7.30
N ILE A 101 7.41 12.24 7.13
CA ILE A 101 8.44 11.54 7.91
C ILE A 101 9.83 12.09 7.59
N ILE A 102 10.13 12.26 6.31
CA ILE A 102 11.42 12.79 5.83
C ILE A 102 11.59 14.24 6.24
N ALA A 103 10.58 15.09 5.98
CA ALA A 103 10.61 16.51 6.35
C ALA A 103 10.84 16.70 7.85
N ARG A 104 10.18 15.89 8.70
CA ARG A 104 10.38 15.92 10.16
C ARG A 104 11.78 15.47 10.56
N THR A 105 12.32 14.45 9.89
CA THR A 105 13.68 13.95 10.17
C THR A 105 14.73 14.98 9.82
N ILE A 106 14.67 15.57 8.62
CA ILE A 106 15.61 16.61 8.17
C ILE A 106 15.55 17.82 9.09
N ARG A 107 14.33 18.32 9.36
CA ARG A 107 14.16 19.45 10.28
C ARG A 107 14.74 19.18 11.66
N ARG A 108 14.57 17.96 12.17
CA ARG A 108 15.13 17.57 13.46
C ARG A 108 16.66 17.54 13.41
N MET A 109 17.26 16.99 12.36
CA MET A 109 18.71 16.99 12.17
C MET A 109 19.29 18.40 12.23
N GLU A 110 18.61 19.39 11.63
CA GLU A 110 19.04 20.79 11.70
C GLU A 110 18.87 21.42 13.10
N GLN A 111 17.86 20.99 13.86
CA GLN A 111 17.61 21.53 15.21
C GLN A 111 18.50 20.90 16.29
N THR A 112 18.76 19.60 16.22
CA THR A 112 19.51 18.86 17.24
C THR A 112 20.97 18.65 16.87
N THR A 113 21.37 18.96 15.63
CA THR A 113 22.68 18.62 15.05
C THR A 113 23.02 17.13 15.09
N GLU A 114 22.05 16.27 15.41
CA GLU A 114 22.20 14.82 15.36
C GLU A 114 21.91 14.34 13.94
N TYR A 115 22.96 13.87 13.27
CA TYR A 115 22.84 13.40 11.90
C TYR A 115 22.14 12.03 11.83
N VAL A 116 21.17 11.92 10.93
CA VAL A 116 20.52 10.66 10.55
C VAL A 116 20.80 10.41 9.07
N ARG A 117 21.36 9.25 8.75
CA ARG A 117 21.59 8.85 7.35
C ARG A 117 20.25 8.48 6.70
N LEU A 118 19.87 9.19 5.65
CA LEU A 118 18.71 8.85 4.82
C LEU A 118 19.17 8.09 3.57
N VAL A 119 18.48 7.00 3.25
CA VAL A 119 18.70 6.24 2.02
C VAL A 119 17.36 5.98 1.36
N GLY A 120 17.14 6.52 0.18
CA GLY A 120 15.99 6.20 -0.67
C GLY A 120 16.36 5.12 -1.68
N LEU A 121 15.60 4.02 -1.70
CA LEU A 121 15.62 3.04 -2.79
C LEU A 121 14.43 3.36 -3.69
N SER A 122 14.67 3.44 -4.99
CA SER A 122 13.67 3.87 -5.95
C SER A 122 13.74 3.01 -7.19
N ALA A 123 12.61 2.90 -7.88
CA ALA A 123 12.61 2.68 -9.32
C ALA A 123 13.30 3.89 -10.00
N THR A 124 13.32 3.88 -11.33
CA THR A 124 14.05 4.87 -12.14
C THR A 124 13.12 5.87 -12.83
N PRO A 125 12.14 6.52 -12.15
CA PRO A 125 11.26 7.48 -12.82
C PRO A 125 11.98 8.84 -13.05
N PRO A 126 11.42 9.70 -13.91
CA PRO A 126 11.84 11.10 -14.02
C PRO A 126 11.70 11.86 -12.70
N ASN A 127 12.41 12.99 -12.60
CA ASN A 127 12.55 13.83 -11.40
C ASN A 127 13.28 13.17 -10.22
N TYR A 128 14.07 12.11 -10.45
CA TYR A 128 14.88 11.51 -9.39
C TYR A 128 15.88 12.51 -8.74
N GLN A 129 16.35 13.52 -9.48
CA GLN A 129 17.18 14.60 -8.93
C GLN A 129 16.42 15.45 -7.89
N ASP A 130 15.12 15.60 -8.03
CA ASP A 130 14.30 16.35 -7.08
C ASP A 130 14.11 15.56 -5.80
N VAL A 131 13.94 14.25 -5.93
CA VAL A 131 13.93 13.33 -4.78
C VAL A 131 15.29 13.36 -4.07
N ALA A 132 16.39 13.41 -4.81
CA ALA A 132 17.74 13.56 -4.25
C ALA A 132 17.87 14.88 -3.47
N THR A 133 17.43 16.00 -4.07
CA THR A 133 17.40 17.33 -3.43
C THR A 133 16.56 17.32 -2.14
N PHE A 134 15.40 16.66 -2.19
CA PHE A 134 14.51 16.50 -1.05
C PHE A 134 15.14 15.69 0.09
N LEU A 135 15.83 14.60 -0.23
CA LEU A 135 16.58 13.79 0.74
C LEU A 135 17.90 14.42 1.21
N ARG A 136 18.28 15.61 0.70
CA ARG A 136 19.58 16.26 0.94
C ARG A 136 20.77 15.39 0.52
N VAL A 137 20.61 14.67 -0.59
CA VAL A 137 21.66 13.84 -1.20
C VAL A 137 22.62 14.73 -1.98
N ASP A 138 23.92 14.46 -1.85
CA ASP A 138 24.94 15.05 -2.71
C ASP A 138 24.91 14.35 -4.08
N ASP A 139 24.66 15.11 -5.15
CA ASP A 139 24.51 14.59 -6.51
C ASP A 139 25.73 13.84 -7.03
N LYS A 140 26.94 14.16 -6.54
CA LYS A 140 28.19 13.54 -7.00
C LYS A 140 28.54 12.27 -6.23
N LYS A 141 28.18 12.20 -4.95
CA LYS A 141 28.61 11.11 -4.05
C LYS A 141 27.51 10.12 -3.70
N GLY A 142 26.26 10.58 -3.66
CA GLY A 142 25.14 9.83 -3.09
C GLY A 142 24.01 9.54 -4.06
N LEU A 143 23.97 10.19 -5.23
CA LEU A 143 22.96 9.95 -6.25
C LEU A 143 23.45 8.90 -7.25
N PHE A 144 22.72 7.79 -7.33
CA PHE A 144 22.99 6.73 -8.28
C PHE A 144 21.74 6.51 -9.14
N TYR A 145 21.93 6.47 -10.45
CA TYR A 145 20.87 6.17 -11.42
C TYR A 145 21.35 5.03 -12.31
N PHE A 146 20.56 3.96 -12.33
CA PHE A 146 20.83 2.75 -13.09
C PHE A 146 19.68 2.55 -14.06
N ASP A 147 19.93 2.68 -15.36
CA ASP A 147 18.87 2.47 -16.36
C ASP A 147 18.50 0.98 -16.49
N SER A 148 17.62 0.65 -17.44
CA SER A 148 17.16 -0.72 -17.67
C SER A 148 18.28 -1.70 -18.05
N THR A 149 19.45 -1.22 -18.52
CA THR A 149 20.59 -2.06 -18.92
C THR A 149 21.31 -2.69 -17.73
N TYR A 150 21.20 -2.09 -16.54
CA TYR A 150 21.80 -2.60 -15.30
C TYR A 150 20.99 -3.73 -14.66
N ARG A 151 19.81 -4.05 -15.20
CA ARG A 151 18.98 -5.13 -14.68
C ARG A 151 19.74 -6.46 -14.87
N PRO A 152 19.98 -7.26 -13.80
CA PRO A 152 20.77 -8.49 -13.90
C PRO A 152 20.21 -9.51 -14.92
N CYS A 153 18.90 -9.50 -15.09
CA CYS A 153 18.20 -10.24 -16.14
C CYS A 153 17.40 -9.23 -16.98
N GLY A 154 17.83 -8.99 -18.21
CA GLY A 154 17.17 -8.06 -19.13
C GLY A 154 15.70 -8.41 -19.31
N LEU A 155 14.82 -7.41 -19.24
CA LEU A 155 13.39 -7.62 -19.34
C LEU A 155 12.89 -7.28 -20.74
N GLN A 156 12.47 -8.29 -21.49
CA GLN A 156 11.65 -8.07 -22.68
C GLN A 156 10.21 -7.78 -22.28
N GLN A 157 9.64 -6.72 -22.85
CA GLN A 157 8.28 -6.26 -22.54
C GLN A 157 7.38 -6.37 -23.76
N GLN A 158 6.13 -6.82 -23.57
CA GLN A 158 5.10 -6.86 -24.61
C GLN A 158 3.80 -6.28 -24.05
N PHE A 159 3.20 -5.35 -24.78
CA PHE A 159 1.93 -4.71 -24.41
C PHE A 159 0.85 -5.15 -25.38
N ILE A 160 -0.26 -5.69 -24.87
CA ILE A 160 -1.38 -6.15 -25.69
C ILE A 160 -2.61 -5.33 -25.33
N GLY A 161 -2.96 -4.39 -26.19
CA GLY A 161 -4.15 -3.55 -26.04
C GLY A 161 -5.38 -4.23 -26.66
N VAL A 162 -6.38 -4.55 -25.84
CA VAL A 162 -7.66 -5.11 -26.32
C VAL A 162 -8.59 -3.96 -26.70
N THR A 163 -8.90 -3.81 -27.98
CA THR A 163 -9.69 -2.67 -28.51
C THR A 163 -11.20 -2.86 -28.43
N GLU A 164 -11.69 -4.05 -28.08
CA GLU A 164 -13.11 -4.37 -28.02
C GLU A 164 -13.84 -3.58 -26.92
N LYS A 165 -14.95 -2.92 -27.30
CA LYS A 165 -15.72 -2.05 -26.41
C LYS A 165 -16.65 -2.85 -25.51
N LYS A 166 -17.27 -3.93 -26.01
CA LYS A 166 -18.23 -4.74 -25.25
C LYS A 166 -17.51 -5.54 -24.16
N ALA A 167 -17.86 -5.30 -22.89
CA ALA A 167 -17.17 -5.90 -21.73
C ALA A 167 -17.06 -7.43 -21.78
N ILE A 168 -18.14 -8.12 -22.17
CA ILE A 168 -18.16 -9.60 -22.26
C ILE A 168 -17.18 -10.10 -23.33
N LYS A 169 -17.22 -9.51 -24.53
CA LYS A 169 -16.31 -9.89 -25.62
C LYS A 169 -14.86 -9.53 -25.30
N ARG A 170 -14.64 -8.36 -24.68
CA ARG A 170 -13.31 -7.95 -24.20
C ARG A 170 -12.73 -8.97 -23.21
N TYR A 171 -13.55 -9.44 -22.28
CA TYR A 171 -13.15 -10.47 -21.31
C TYR A 171 -12.77 -11.80 -22.01
N GLN A 172 -13.57 -12.24 -22.99
CA GLN A 172 -13.27 -13.44 -23.78
C GLN A 172 -11.95 -13.31 -24.55
N ILE A 173 -11.77 -12.22 -25.31
CA ILE A 173 -10.53 -11.95 -26.05
C ILE A 173 -9.33 -11.89 -25.10
N THR A 174 -9.49 -11.26 -23.92
CA THR A 174 -8.41 -11.21 -22.91
C THR A 174 -8.01 -12.60 -22.43
N ASN A 175 -8.97 -13.51 -22.26
CA ASN A 175 -8.69 -14.89 -21.88
C ASN A 175 -7.99 -15.66 -23.00
N GLU A 176 -8.43 -15.48 -24.25
CA GLU A 176 -7.83 -16.11 -25.43
C GLU A 176 -6.36 -15.68 -25.61
N VAL A 177 -6.11 -14.37 -25.58
CA VAL A 177 -4.77 -13.78 -25.64
C VAL A 177 -3.89 -14.28 -24.49
N CYS A 178 -4.45 -14.35 -23.27
CA CYS A 178 -3.72 -14.86 -22.12
C CYS A 178 -3.27 -16.31 -22.37
N TYR A 179 -4.15 -17.16 -22.90
CA TYR A 179 -3.81 -18.53 -23.22
C TYR A 179 -2.73 -18.64 -24.28
N GLU A 180 -2.82 -17.87 -25.38
CA GLU A 180 -1.80 -17.87 -26.43
C GLU A 180 -0.42 -17.53 -25.86
N LYS A 181 -0.33 -16.49 -25.03
CA LYS A 181 0.92 -16.08 -24.39
C LYS A 181 1.47 -17.09 -23.40
N VAL A 182 0.60 -17.81 -22.68
CA VAL A 182 1.02 -18.90 -21.80
C VAL A 182 1.51 -20.09 -22.65
N LEU A 183 0.81 -20.42 -23.74
CA LEU A 183 1.16 -21.53 -24.64
C LEU A 183 2.53 -21.31 -25.31
N ASP A 184 2.86 -20.07 -25.70
CA ASP A 184 4.17 -19.72 -26.27
C ASP A 184 5.35 -20.18 -25.37
N GLN A 185 5.12 -20.19 -24.05
CA GLN A 185 6.09 -20.52 -23.01
C GLN A 185 5.93 -21.93 -22.44
N ALA A 186 4.82 -22.61 -22.74
CA ALA A 186 4.53 -23.95 -22.25
C ALA A 186 5.67 -24.92 -22.60
N GLY A 187 6.11 -25.71 -21.61
CA GLY A 187 7.20 -26.68 -21.76
C GLY A 187 8.61 -26.09 -21.84
N LYS A 188 8.75 -24.77 -22.03
CA LYS A 188 10.03 -24.05 -22.09
C LYS A 188 10.35 -23.36 -20.78
N ASN A 189 9.41 -22.56 -20.27
CA ASN A 189 9.64 -21.58 -19.23
C ASN A 189 8.46 -21.52 -18.26
N GLN A 190 8.75 -21.26 -16.98
CA GLN A 190 7.70 -21.00 -15.99
C GLN A 190 6.98 -19.68 -16.28
N THR A 191 5.65 -19.68 -16.16
CA THR A 191 4.80 -18.51 -16.39
C THR A 191 3.97 -18.15 -15.16
N LEU A 192 4.02 -16.88 -14.74
CA LEU A 192 3.17 -16.30 -13.71
C LEU A 192 2.07 -15.45 -14.36
N VAL A 193 0.81 -15.70 -13.99
CA VAL A 193 -0.34 -14.93 -14.47
C VAL A 193 -0.97 -14.16 -13.30
N PHE A 194 -0.85 -12.85 -13.31
CA PHE A 194 -1.48 -11.96 -12.32
C PHE A 194 -2.90 -11.62 -12.70
N VAL A 195 -3.83 -11.77 -11.75
CA VAL A 195 -5.25 -11.42 -11.87
C VAL A 195 -5.71 -10.51 -10.73
N HIS A 196 -6.82 -9.80 -10.96
CA HIS A 196 -7.32 -8.77 -10.03
C HIS A 196 -8.01 -9.32 -8.77
N SER A 197 -8.50 -10.57 -8.76
CA SER A 197 -9.23 -11.13 -7.61
C SER A 197 -8.97 -12.61 -7.37
N ARG A 198 -9.20 -13.06 -6.12
CA ARG A 198 -9.09 -14.48 -5.76
C ARG A 198 -10.08 -15.37 -6.50
N LYS A 199 -11.29 -14.86 -6.77
CA LYS A 199 -12.29 -15.57 -7.60
C LYS A 199 -11.79 -15.74 -9.03
N GLU A 200 -11.09 -14.74 -9.57
CA GLU A 200 -10.54 -14.77 -10.92
C GLU A 200 -9.38 -15.76 -11.06
N ILE A 201 -8.66 -16.09 -9.98
CA ILE A 201 -7.61 -17.13 -9.99
C ILE A 201 -8.18 -18.45 -10.50
N ALA A 202 -9.22 -18.94 -9.81
CA ALA A 202 -9.83 -20.23 -10.14
C ALA A 202 -10.48 -20.21 -11.53
N LYS A 203 -11.15 -19.10 -11.90
CA LYS A 203 -11.78 -18.96 -13.23
C LYS A 203 -10.75 -18.99 -14.35
N THR A 204 -9.67 -18.21 -14.22
CA THR A 204 -8.62 -18.14 -15.23
C THR A 204 -7.88 -19.47 -15.35
N ALA A 205 -7.52 -20.09 -14.23
CA ALA A 205 -6.84 -21.38 -14.25
C ALA A 205 -7.69 -22.48 -14.89
N LYS A 206 -9.00 -22.55 -14.57
CA LYS A 206 -9.93 -23.47 -15.23
C LYS A 206 -10.06 -23.18 -16.72
N PHE A 207 -10.21 -21.92 -17.10
CA PHE A 207 -10.28 -21.54 -18.51
C PHE A 207 -9.01 -21.95 -19.30
N LEU A 208 -7.82 -21.72 -18.75
CA LEU A 208 -6.57 -22.11 -19.39
C LEU A 208 -6.47 -23.63 -19.56
N ARG A 209 -6.85 -24.40 -18.53
CA ARG A 209 -6.93 -25.87 -18.60
C ARG A 209 -7.93 -26.32 -19.67
N ASP A 210 -9.15 -25.79 -19.63
CA ASP A 210 -10.24 -26.22 -20.52
C ASP A 210 -9.89 -25.95 -21.98
N MET A 211 -9.31 -24.78 -22.28
CA MET A 211 -8.81 -24.50 -23.62
C MET A 211 -7.59 -25.34 -24.02
N ALA A 212 -6.72 -25.71 -23.07
CA ALA A 212 -5.60 -26.60 -23.36
C ALA A 212 -6.07 -28.02 -23.71
N VAL A 213 -7.17 -28.47 -23.09
CA VAL A 213 -7.83 -29.74 -23.41
C VAL A 213 -8.54 -29.64 -24.76
N GLU A 214 -9.32 -28.59 -24.99
CA GLU A 214 -10.06 -28.36 -26.24
C GLU A 214 -9.14 -28.26 -27.46
N LYS A 215 -7.98 -27.60 -27.32
CA LYS A 215 -6.97 -27.45 -28.39
C LYS A 215 -5.91 -28.56 -28.40
N GLU A 216 -6.06 -29.60 -27.58
CA GLU A 216 -5.13 -30.74 -27.48
C GLU A 216 -3.66 -30.36 -27.17
N THR A 217 -3.42 -29.22 -26.50
CA THR A 217 -2.07 -28.72 -26.18
C THR A 217 -1.60 -29.09 -24.77
N ILE A 218 -2.41 -29.81 -24.00
CA ILE A 218 -2.15 -30.10 -22.58
C ILE A 218 -0.80 -30.79 -22.32
N THR A 219 -0.34 -31.61 -23.27
CA THR A 219 0.94 -32.33 -23.21
C THR A 219 2.16 -31.40 -23.27
N GLN A 220 1.99 -30.16 -23.71
CA GLN A 220 3.05 -29.14 -23.72
C GLN A 220 3.26 -28.52 -22.33
N PHE A 221 2.22 -28.48 -21.49
CA PHE A 221 2.29 -27.89 -20.15
C PHE A 221 2.96 -28.82 -19.14
N VAL A 222 2.59 -30.10 -19.18
CA VAL A 222 3.17 -31.13 -18.30
C VAL A 222 3.99 -32.07 -19.17
N LYS A 223 5.32 -32.02 -19.03
CA LYS A 223 6.20 -32.99 -19.68
C LYS A 223 5.71 -34.40 -19.34
N PRO A 224 5.64 -35.33 -20.30
CA PRO A 224 5.17 -36.70 -20.09
C PRO A 224 6.23 -37.54 -19.35
N ASN A 225 6.67 -37.08 -18.17
CA ASN A 225 7.50 -37.85 -17.26
C ASN A 225 6.61 -38.47 -16.18
N ALA A 226 6.64 -39.79 -16.06
CA ALA A 226 5.81 -40.55 -15.11
C ALA A 226 6.01 -40.05 -13.67
N ALA A 227 7.25 -39.75 -13.29
CA ALA A 227 7.57 -39.25 -11.95
C ALA A 227 6.88 -37.91 -11.62
N VAL A 228 6.82 -36.97 -12.57
CA VAL A 228 6.20 -35.67 -12.34
C VAL A 228 4.68 -35.80 -12.19
N ARG A 229 4.05 -36.67 -12.98
CA ARG A 229 2.61 -36.91 -12.88
C ARG A 229 2.22 -37.57 -11.57
N GLU A 230 3.03 -38.51 -11.09
CA GLU A 230 2.78 -39.21 -9.83
C GLU A 230 2.90 -38.26 -8.63
N ILE A 231 3.96 -37.43 -8.59
CA ILE A 231 4.14 -36.38 -7.57
C ILE A 231 2.95 -35.40 -7.59
N LEU A 232 2.53 -34.93 -8.78
CA LEU A 232 1.41 -34.01 -8.90
C LEU A 232 0.09 -34.63 -8.42
N ALA A 233 -0.12 -35.92 -8.67
CA ALA A 233 -1.31 -36.63 -8.22
C ALA A 233 -1.31 -36.83 -6.70
N GLU A 234 -0.17 -37.17 -6.10
CA GLU A 234 -0.01 -37.27 -4.65
C GLU A 234 -0.24 -35.93 -3.95
N GLU A 235 0.41 -34.87 -4.45
CA GLU A 235 0.21 -33.51 -3.91
C GLU A 235 -1.23 -33.01 -4.10
N ALA A 236 -1.89 -33.35 -5.20
CA ALA A 236 -3.31 -33.01 -5.40
C ALA A 236 -4.21 -33.67 -4.34
N ASN A 237 -3.90 -34.89 -3.90
CA ASN A 237 -4.64 -35.56 -2.83
C ASN A 237 -4.45 -34.89 -1.47
N ASN A 238 -3.27 -34.33 -1.20
CA ASN A 238 -2.95 -33.61 0.03
C ASN A 238 -3.61 -32.22 0.11
N VAL A 239 -4.04 -31.66 -1.02
CA VAL A 239 -4.69 -30.35 -1.08
C VAL A 239 -6.14 -30.41 -0.58
N LYS A 240 -6.50 -29.46 0.30
CA LYS A 240 -7.86 -29.31 0.85
C LYS A 240 -8.84 -28.60 -0.08
N ASP A 241 -8.36 -27.70 -0.95
CA ASP A 241 -9.21 -26.95 -1.88
C ASP A 241 -9.54 -27.78 -3.12
N SER A 242 -10.83 -28.04 -3.35
CA SER A 242 -11.30 -28.83 -4.49
C SER A 242 -10.90 -28.21 -5.83
N ASN A 243 -10.94 -26.88 -5.96
CA ASN A 243 -10.58 -26.22 -7.21
C ASN A 243 -9.11 -26.46 -7.56
N LEU A 244 -8.23 -26.48 -6.56
CA LEU A 244 -6.81 -26.67 -6.76
C LEU A 244 -6.48 -28.15 -7.03
N ARG A 245 -7.16 -29.07 -6.33
CA ARG A 245 -7.06 -30.51 -6.58
C ARG A 245 -7.40 -30.86 -8.04
N ASP A 246 -8.41 -30.20 -8.61
CA ASP A 246 -8.82 -30.40 -10.01
C ASP A 246 -7.84 -29.83 -11.06
N LEU A 247 -6.94 -28.93 -10.64
CA LEU A 247 -6.04 -28.19 -11.54
C LEU A 247 -4.60 -28.76 -11.52
N LEU A 248 -4.13 -29.21 -10.36
CA LEU A 248 -2.75 -29.67 -10.15
C LEU A 248 -2.30 -30.80 -11.09
N PRO A 249 -3.11 -31.85 -11.37
CA PRO A 249 -2.71 -32.93 -12.27
C PRO A 249 -2.40 -32.47 -13.70
N PHE A 250 -2.98 -31.34 -14.12
CA PHE A 250 -2.81 -30.73 -15.43
C PHE A 250 -1.67 -29.70 -15.46
N GLY A 251 -0.95 -29.53 -14.36
CA GLY A 251 0.12 -28.56 -14.25
C GLY A 251 -0.35 -27.11 -14.08
N PHE A 252 -1.60 -26.92 -13.67
CA PHE A 252 -2.13 -25.62 -13.28
C PHE A 252 -2.24 -25.58 -11.75
N GLY A 253 -1.50 -24.72 -11.06
CA GLY A 253 -1.56 -24.75 -9.60
C GLY A 253 -0.44 -24.04 -8.86
N PHE A 254 -0.38 -24.25 -7.55
CA PHE A 254 0.50 -23.55 -6.63
C PHE A 254 1.87 -24.24 -6.49
N HIS A 255 2.90 -23.53 -6.95
CA HIS A 255 4.30 -23.69 -6.56
C HIS A 255 4.93 -25.07 -6.83
N LEU A 256 5.22 -25.37 -8.10
CA LEU A 256 6.25 -26.34 -8.51
C LEU A 256 6.92 -25.90 -9.83
N GLU A 257 8.15 -26.36 -10.03
CA GLU A 257 9.21 -25.86 -10.94
C GLU A 257 8.92 -25.87 -12.46
N CYS A 258 7.70 -26.21 -12.91
CA CYS A 258 7.36 -26.31 -14.33
C CYS A 258 5.91 -25.88 -14.65
N LEU A 259 5.26 -25.08 -13.79
CA LEU A 259 3.81 -24.86 -13.86
C LEU A 259 3.40 -23.41 -14.12
N VAL A 260 2.25 -23.26 -14.78
CA VAL A 260 1.55 -21.99 -14.94
C VAL A 260 0.91 -21.65 -13.60
N LEU A 261 1.37 -20.57 -12.97
CA LEU A 261 0.87 -20.14 -11.67
C LEU A 261 0.01 -18.89 -11.83
N VAL A 262 -1.29 -19.03 -11.58
CA VAL A 262 -2.24 -17.90 -11.54
C VAL A 262 -2.31 -17.35 -10.11
N CYS A 263 -2.10 -16.05 -9.94
CA CYS A 263 -1.98 -15.41 -8.63
C CYS A 263 -2.54 -13.98 -8.59
N THR A 264 -2.78 -13.47 -7.38
CA THR A 264 -3.10 -12.06 -7.16
C THR A 264 -1.85 -11.25 -6.86
N ALA A 265 -1.92 -9.92 -7.00
CA ALA A 265 -0.81 -8.99 -6.75
C ALA A 265 -0.13 -9.16 -5.37
N THR A 266 -0.81 -9.75 -4.38
CA THR A 266 -0.21 -10.08 -3.07
C THR A 266 1.01 -10.99 -3.15
N LEU A 267 1.10 -11.85 -4.17
CA LEU A 267 2.26 -12.73 -4.36
C LEU A 267 3.52 -11.92 -4.68
N ALA A 268 3.39 -10.90 -5.55
CA ALA A 268 4.50 -10.06 -5.99
C ALA A 268 5.23 -9.34 -4.84
N TRP A 269 4.54 -9.12 -3.71
CA TRP A 269 5.07 -8.40 -2.54
C TRP A 269 5.40 -9.28 -1.35
N GLY A 270 4.95 -10.55 -1.35
CA GLY A 270 5.00 -11.40 -0.16
C GLY A 270 5.86 -12.65 -0.30
N VAL A 271 6.19 -13.05 -1.53
CA VAL A 271 7.01 -14.23 -1.81
C VAL A 271 7.95 -13.91 -2.96
N ASN A 272 9.25 -14.15 -2.74
CA ASN A 272 10.27 -14.05 -3.78
C ASN A 272 10.25 -15.31 -4.68
N LEU A 273 9.26 -15.40 -5.56
CA LEU A 273 9.14 -16.45 -6.58
C LEU A 273 9.31 -15.84 -7.97
N PRO A 274 10.53 -15.78 -8.52
CA PRO A 274 10.75 -15.32 -9.88
C PRO A 274 10.22 -16.35 -10.90
N ALA A 275 9.70 -15.86 -12.02
CA ALA A 275 9.42 -16.68 -13.19
C ALA A 275 9.97 -15.99 -14.44
N HIS A 276 10.27 -16.77 -15.47
CA HIS A 276 10.77 -16.24 -16.73
C HIS A 276 9.74 -15.33 -17.41
N THR A 277 8.48 -15.76 -17.45
CA THR A 277 7.40 -14.97 -18.05
C THR A 277 6.38 -14.56 -17.00
N VAL A 278 6.03 -13.27 -17.00
CA VAL A 278 4.98 -12.71 -16.13
C VAL A 278 3.94 -12.03 -17.02
N ILE A 279 2.69 -12.45 -16.88
CA ILE A 279 1.53 -11.93 -17.62
C ILE A 279 0.64 -11.21 -16.62
N ILE A 280 0.34 -9.93 -16.86
CA ILE A 280 -0.66 -9.17 -16.10
C ILE A 280 -1.97 -9.23 -16.89
N LYS A 281 -2.89 -10.12 -16.46
CA LYS A 281 -4.15 -10.37 -17.16
C LYS A 281 -5.20 -9.34 -16.72
N GLY A 282 -5.32 -8.30 -17.52
CA GLY A 282 -6.22 -7.18 -17.27
C GLY A 282 -5.64 -6.24 -16.21
N THR A 283 -5.91 -4.95 -16.36
CA THR A 283 -5.31 -3.91 -15.53
C THR A 283 -6.28 -3.20 -14.60
N GLN A 284 -7.54 -3.65 -14.59
CA GLN A 284 -8.61 -3.07 -13.81
C GLN A 284 -8.67 -3.69 -12.42
N ILE A 285 -8.72 -2.83 -11.40
CA ILE A 285 -8.90 -3.19 -10.00
C ILE A 285 -10.09 -2.41 -9.42
N TYR A 286 -10.91 -3.04 -8.58
CA TYR A 286 -11.95 -2.32 -7.87
C TYR A 286 -11.33 -1.53 -6.71
N ASN A 287 -11.29 -0.20 -6.82
CA ASN A 287 -10.86 0.65 -5.72
C ASN A 287 -12.04 0.88 -4.78
N HIS A 288 -11.95 0.29 -3.60
CA HIS A 288 -12.97 0.39 -2.56
C HIS A 288 -13.16 1.85 -2.14
N GLU A 289 -12.09 2.61 -1.89
CA GLU A 289 -12.15 4.01 -1.44
C GLU A 289 -12.84 4.94 -2.45
N LYS A 290 -12.70 4.67 -3.75
CA LYS A 290 -13.36 5.44 -4.83
C LYS A 290 -14.70 4.82 -5.27
N GLY A 291 -15.01 3.61 -4.82
CA GLY A 291 -16.25 2.92 -5.15
C GLY A 291 -16.43 2.55 -6.62
N ARG A 292 -15.35 2.48 -7.39
CA ARG A 292 -15.38 2.25 -8.84
C ARG A 292 -14.23 1.37 -9.29
N TRP A 293 -14.41 0.73 -10.44
CA TRP A 293 -13.29 0.14 -11.16
C TRP A 293 -12.34 1.27 -11.57
N VAL A 294 -11.08 1.11 -11.17
CA VAL A 294 -9.99 1.99 -11.57
C VAL A 294 -8.93 1.13 -12.22
N GLU A 295 -8.08 1.75 -13.02
CA GLU A 295 -6.88 1.08 -13.49
C GLU A 295 -5.89 0.88 -12.34
N LEU A 296 -4.92 -0.01 -12.52
CA LEU A 296 -3.81 -0.23 -11.58
C LEU A 296 -3.05 1.06 -11.23
N SER A 297 -3.22 2.13 -12.00
CA SER A 297 -2.79 3.49 -11.65
C SER A 297 -3.90 4.52 -11.92
N SER A 298 -3.64 5.77 -11.53
CA SER A 298 -4.64 6.82 -11.29
C SER A 298 -4.80 7.86 -12.41
N GLN A 299 -4.38 7.60 -13.65
CA GLN A 299 -4.39 8.62 -14.72
C GLN A 299 -5.26 8.24 -15.92
N ASP A 300 -6.10 9.18 -16.35
CA ASP A 300 -7.11 9.05 -17.40
C ASP A 300 -6.53 9.12 -18.84
N HIS A 301 -5.38 8.46 -19.07
CA HIS A 301 -4.71 8.33 -20.36
C HIS A 301 -5.24 7.11 -21.16
N SER A 302 -4.83 6.95 -22.44
CA SER A 302 -5.03 5.66 -23.12
C SER A 302 -4.19 4.58 -22.41
N GLU A 303 -4.83 3.48 -22.00
CA GLU A 303 -4.30 2.46 -21.07
C GLU A 303 -2.87 2.01 -21.46
N LEU A 304 -2.64 1.77 -22.75
CA LEU A 304 -1.37 1.28 -23.27
C LEU A 304 -0.25 2.32 -23.21
N GLN A 305 -0.55 3.60 -23.49
CA GLN A 305 0.44 4.68 -23.36
C GLN A 305 0.82 4.90 -21.90
N TYR A 306 -0.13 4.72 -20.97
CA TYR A 306 0.17 4.81 -19.54
C TYR A 306 1.20 3.75 -19.12
N TYR A 307 0.95 2.47 -19.42
CA TYR A 307 1.90 1.42 -19.01
C TYR A 307 3.24 1.48 -19.74
N LEU A 308 3.24 1.91 -21.00
CA LEU A 308 4.48 2.23 -21.72
C LEU A 308 5.27 3.32 -21.00
N SER A 309 4.61 4.41 -20.58
CA SER A 309 5.28 5.50 -19.87
C SER A 309 5.79 5.07 -18.49
N LEU A 310 5.04 4.23 -17.78
CA LEU A 310 5.41 3.73 -16.47
C LEU A 310 6.65 2.83 -16.54
N LEU A 311 6.64 1.86 -17.46
CA LEU A 311 7.72 0.86 -17.56
C LEU A 311 8.95 1.38 -18.31
N ASN A 312 8.79 2.38 -19.19
CA ASN A 312 9.90 3.06 -19.87
C ASN A 312 10.37 4.32 -19.15
N GLN A 313 10.09 4.46 -17.85
CA GLN A 313 10.69 5.51 -17.02
C GLN A 313 10.30 6.95 -17.43
N GLN A 314 9.06 7.16 -17.87
CA GLN A 314 8.57 8.45 -18.35
C GLN A 314 7.55 9.10 -17.41
N LEU A 315 7.14 8.44 -16.32
CA LEU A 315 6.17 9.01 -15.37
C LEU A 315 6.84 9.81 -14.26
N PRO A 316 6.84 11.16 -14.28
CA PRO A 316 7.52 11.98 -13.28
C PRO A 316 6.95 11.77 -11.87
N ILE A 317 7.82 11.72 -10.87
CA ILE A 317 7.38 11.73 -9.46
C ILE A 317 6.88 13.14 -9.12
N GLU A 318 5.59 13.25 -8.84
CA GLU A 318 4.95 14.48 -8.33
C GLU A 318 4.50 14.33 -6.88
N SER A 319 4.49 15.42 -6.11
CA SER A 319 4.02 15.39 -4.72
C SER A 319 2.49 15.41 -4.63
N GLN A 320 1.91 14.50 -3.85
CA GLN A 320 0.47 14.50 -3.50
C GLN A 320 0.17 15.24 -2.19
N PHE A 321 1.16 15.95 -1.61
CA PHE A 321 1.11 16.47 -0.24
C PHE A 321 -0.06 17.41 0.02
N VAL A 322 -0.48 18.18 -0.98
CA VAL A 322 -1.52 19.20 -0.80
C VAL A 322 -2.85 18.56 -0.35
N SER A 323 -3.16 17.35 -0.83
CA SER A 323 -4.36 16.61 -0.44
C SER A 323 -4.44 16.29 1.06
N LYS A 324 -3.29 16.24 1.75
CA LYS A 324 -3.16 15.94 3.18
C LYS A 324 -2.46 17.06 3.96
N LEU A 325 -2.32 18.25 3.37
CA LEU A 325 -1.55 19.34 3.97
C LEU A 325 -2.16 19.79 5.30
N ALA A 326 -3.49 19.97 5.35
CA ALA A 326 -4.20 20.41 6.56
C ALA A 326 -4.00 19.43 7.73
N ASP A 327 -4.16 18.12 7.47
CA ASP A 327 -4.00 17.08 8.50
C ASP A 327 -2.56 17.02 9.02
N ASN A 328 -1.56 17.10 8.13
CA ASN A 328 -0.15 17.08 8.51
C ASN A 328 0.28 18.37 9.23
N LEU A 329 -0.24 19.53 8.82
CA LEU A 329 0.01 20.81 9.50
C LEU A 329 -0.59 20.81 10.90
N ASN A 330 -1.82 20.32 11.07
CA ASN A 330 -2.42 20.13 12.40
C ASN A 330 -1.56 19.23 13.30
N ALA A 331 -1.00 18.14 12.75
CA ALA A 331 -0.12 17.26 13.52
C ALA A 331 1.14 17.99 14.02
N GLU A 332 1.78 18.82 13.18
CA GLU A 332 2.95 19.60 13.60
C GLU A 332 2.62 20.74 14.58
N ILE A 333 1.41 21.30 14.52
CA ILE A 333 0.91 22.27 15.51
C ILE A 333 0.65 21.58 16.86
N VAL A 334 0.05 20.37 16.84
CA VAL A 334 -0.20 19.56 18.05
C VAL A 334 1.11 19.14 18.72
N LEU A 335 2.14 18.81 17.93
CA LEU A 335 3.49 18.53 18.44
C LEU A 335 4.19 19.78 19.02
N GLY A 336 3.67 20.98 18.73
CA GLY A 336 4.26 22.25 19.15
C GLY A 336 5.46 22.68 18.31
N THR A 337 5.71 21.96 17.21
CA THR A 337 6.75 22.22 16.21
C THR A 337 6.45 23.49 15.42
N ILE A 338 5.18 23.72 15.10
CA ILE A 338 4.69 24.91 14.38
C ILE A 338 3.82 25.73 15.32
N ARG A 339 4.16 27.00 15.50
CA ARG A 339 3.48 27.91 16.43
C ARG A 339 2.97 29.18 15.79
N ASN A 340 3.38 29.47 14.57
CA ASN A 340 2.98 30.66 13.80
C ASN A 340 3.13 30.37 12.30
N GLN A 341 2.68 31.32 11.48
CA GLN A 341 2.69 31.19 10.03
C GLN A 341 4.12 31.05 9.47
N ASP A 342 5.09 31.81 9.97
CA ASP A 342 6.47 31.74 9.50
C ASP A 342 7.09 30.36 9.70
N LYS A 343 6.83 29.72 10.85
CA LYS A 343 7.26 28.35 11.13
C LYS A 343 6.52 27.32 10.28
N ALA A 344 5.30 27.61 9.84
CA ALA A 344 4.57 26.76 8.90
C ALA A 344 5.17 26.85 7.48
N VAL A 345 5.50 28.07 7.02
CA VAL A 345 6.19 28.28 5.73
C VAL A 345 7.57 27.61 5.75
N GLN A 346 8.34 27.79 6.83
CA GLN A 346 9.62 27.11 7.01
C GLN A 346 9.45 25.59 6.97
N TRP A 347 8.39 25.05 7.61
CA TRP A 347 8.11 23.61 7.58
C TRP A 347 7.84 23.08 6.16
N ILE A 348 7.03 23.81 5.38
CA ILE A 348 6.76 23.47 3.97
C ILE A 348 8.06 23.42 3.16
N GLY A 349 9.04 24.28 3.48
CA GLY A 349 10.36 24.27 2.85
C GLY A 349 11.14 22.95 2.97
N TYR A 350 10.80 22.08 3.92
CA TYR A 350 11.41 20.76 4.08
C TYR A 350 10.72 19.65 3.28
N THR A 351 9.59 19.93 2.63
CA THR A 351 8.77 18.90 2.00
C THR A 351 9.11 18.74 0.51
N TYR A 352 8.75 17.59 -0.06
CA TYR A 352 8.95 17.33 -1.50
C TYR A 352 8.09 18.25 -2.37
N LEU A 353 6.88 18.60 -1.89
CA LEU A 353 6.01 19.60 -2.50
C LEU A 353 6.76 20.91 -2.77
N TYR A 354 7.54 21.42 -1.81
CA TYR A 354 8.28 22.67 -2.01
C TYR A 354 9.33 22.55 -3.13
N VAL A 355 10.10 21.45 -3.15
CA VAL A 355 11.07 21.19 -4.22
C VAL A 355 10.38 21.16 -5.59
N ARG A 356 9.22 20.51 -5.69
CA ARG A 356 8.43 20.46 -6.92
C ARG A 356 7.79 21.79 -7.30
N MET A 357 7.35 22.59 -6.32
CA MET A 357 6.82 23.94 -6.56
C MET A 357 7.87 24.88 -7.15
N LEU A 358 9.13 24.76 -6.75
CA LEU A 358 10.22 25.57 -7.31
C LEU A 358 10.53 25.23 -8.77
N LYS A 359 10.30 23.97 -9.18
CA LYS A 359 10.61 23.49 -10.54
C LYS A 359 9.41 23.46 -11.49
N SER A 360 8.19 23.44 -10.97
CA SER A 360 6.96 23.33 -11.77
C SER A 360 5.86 24.28 -11.28
N SER A 361 5.48 25.24 -12.14
CA SER A 361 4.48 26.28 -11.84
C SER A 361 3.07 25.76 -11.55
N ARG A 362 2.75 24.51 -11.90
CA ARG A 362 1.41 23.91 -11.70
C ARG A 362 1.05 23.72 -10.21
N HIS A 363 2.03 23.48 -9.34
CA HIS A 363 1.77 23.27 -7.91
C HIS A 363 1.51 24.57 -7.12
N CYS A 364 1.90 25.73 -7.68
CA CYS A 364 1.85 27.01 -6.97
C CYS A 364 0.43 27.54 -6.76
N LEU A 365 -0.50 27.25 -7.68
CA LEU A 365 -1.90 27.73 -7.62
C LEU A 365 -2.75 26.99 -6.56
N PHE A 366 -2.46 25.72 -6.28
CA PHE A 366 -3.26 24.88 -5.39
C PHE A 366 -2.95 25.14 -3.90
N CYS A 367 -1.70 25.44 -3.57
CA CYS A 367 -1.25 25.63 -2.19
C CYS A 367 -1.86 26.88 -1.50
N ARG A 368 -2.20 27.93 -2.27
CA ARG A 368 -2.84 29.15 -1.73
C ARG A 368 -4.28 28.92 -1.24
N ARG A 369 -5.02 27.95 -1.79
CA ARG A 369 -6.39 27.62 -1.34
C ARG A 369 -6.39 26.76 -0.08
N SER A 370 -5.58 25.71 -0.03
CA SER A 370 -5.64 24.71 1.05
C SER A 370 -5.18 25.20 2.43
N VAL A 371 -4.30 26.21 2.50
CA VAL A 371 -3.87 26.80 3.79
C VAL A 371 -4.98 27.70 4.39
N GLY A 372 -5.84 28.28 3.55
CA GLY A 372 -7.00 29.06 4.00
C GLY A 372 -8.17 28.20 4.50
N GLU A 373 -8.25 26.94 4.07
CA GLU A 373 -9.34 26.01 4.40
C GLU A 373 -9.12 25.21 5.70
N MET A 374 -8.04 25.47 6.44
CA MET A 374 -7.89 24.93 7.78
C MET A 374 -9.00 25.46 8.68
N SER A 375 -9.98 24.61 8.95
CA SER A 375 -11.11 24.92 9.81
C SER A 375 -10.65 25.46 11.16
N ALA A 376 -11.26 26.57 11.58
CA ALA A 376 -11.10 27.15 12.93
C ALA A 376 -11.39 26.16 14.07
N ALA A 377 -11.99 24.99 13.78
CA ALA A 377 -12.27 23.95 14.76
C ALA A 377 -10.99 23.22 15.26
N GLN A 378 -9.95 23.08 14.43
CA GLN A 378 -8.75 22.32 14.80
C GLN A 378 -7.60 23.18 15.33
N VAL A 379 -7.49 24.40 14.81
CA VAL A 379 -6.43 25.34 15.17
C VAL A 379 -7.05 26.68 15.50
N ARG A 380 -6.71 27.21 16.68
CA ARG A 380 -7.10 28.57 17.07
C ARG A 380 -5.92 29.50 16.86
N THR A 381 -6.12 30.56 16.09
CA THR A 381 -5.13 31.63 15.95
C THR A 381 -5.43 32.71 16.99
N VAL A 382 -4.50 32.91 17.92
CA VAL A 382 -4.59 33.98 18.93
C VAL A 382 -3.36 34.87 18.74
N ILE A 383 -3.57 36.11 18.28
CA ILE A 383 -2.50 37.11 18.08
C ILE A 383 -1.38 36.55 17.18
N GLY A 384 -1.75 35.98 16.02
CA GLY A 384 -0.79 35.41 15.05
C GLY A 384 -0.09 34.12 15.49
N ARG A 385 -0.40 33.56 16.66
CA ARG A 385 0.09 32.26 17.13
C ARG A 385 -0.96 31.16 16.98
N PHE A 386 -0.53 30.02 16.47
CA PHE A 386 -1.35 28.81 16.40
C PHE A 386 -1.37 28.10 17.76
N GLN A 387 -2.56 27.73 18.20
CA GLN A 387 -2.79 26.90 19.37
C GLN A 387 -3.60 25.66 18.99
N SER A 388 -3.11 24.48 19.42
CA SER A 388 -3.81 23.22 19.21
C SER A 388 -5.12 23.19 20.02
N THR A 389 -6.25 22.90 19.39
CA THR A 389 -7.50 22.63 20.13
C THR A 389 -7.52 21.18 20.67
N LYS A 390 -8.42 20.87 21.61
CA LYS A 390 -8.62 19.48 22.06
C LYS A 390 -9.01 18.57 20.89
N LEU A 391 -9.86 19.05 19.97
CA LEU A 391 -10.22 18.34 18.75
C LEU A 391 -9.01 18.12 17.83
N GLY A 392 -8.17 19.15 17.64
CA GLY A 392 -6.93 19.02 16.86
C GLY A 392 -6.00 17.94 17.41
N ARG A 393 -5.88 17.84 18.74
CA ARG A 393 -5.10 16.78 19.41
C ARG A 393 -5.68 15.38 19.17
N ILE A 394 -6.99 15.23 19.24
CA ILE A 394 -7.68 13.95 18.96
C ILE A 394 -7.46 13.58 17.48
N ALA A 395 -7.68 14.52 16.56
CA ALA A 395 -7.48 14.34 15.13
C ALA A 395 -6.06 13.84 14.82
N SER A 396 -5.04 14.49 15.37
CA SER A 396 -3.63 14.11 15.20
C SER A 396 -3.32 12.75 15.82
N HIS A 397 -3.84 12.44 17.01
CA HIS A 397 -3.53 11.20 17.72
C HIS A 397 -4.13 9.97 17.04
N TYR A 398 -5.36 10.10 16.52
CA TYR A 398 -6.09 9.01 15.88
C TYR A 398 -5.97 9.01 14.35
N TYR A 399 -5.27 10.00 13.77
CA TYR A 399 -5.05 10.15 12.33
C TYR A 399 -6.38 10.24 11.56
N VAL A 400 -7.31 11.02 12.11
CA VAL A 400 -8.63 11.30 11.54
C VAL A 400 -8.58 12.61 10.77
N THR A 401 -9.18 12.62 9.59
CA THR A 401 -9.20 13.80 8.71
C THR A 401 -9.95 14.97 9.34
N TYR A 402 -9.56 16.19 8.99
CA TYR A 402 -10.20 17.38 9.53
C TYR A 402 -11.70 17.49 9.20
N ASN A 403 -12.12 16.99 8.03
CA ASN A 403 -13.52 16.93 7.65
C ASN A 403 -14.33 16.03 8.60
N SER A 404 -13.83 14.84 8.92
CA SER A 404 -14.51 13.93 9.86
C SER A 404 -14.58 14.52 11.27
N MET A 405 -13.53 15.20 11.72
CA MET A 405 -13.54 15.87 13.02
C MET A 405 -14.53 17.05 13.06
N MET A 406 -14.74 17.73 11.93
CA MET A 406 -15.78 18.75 11.80
C MET A 406 -17.18 18.12 11.87
N THR A 407 -17.40 16.99 11.19
CA THR A 407 -18.64 16.20 11.27
C THR A 407 -18.93 15.81 12.72
N TYR A 408 -17.94 15.25 13.42
CA TYR A 408 -18.10 14.87 14.82
C TYR A 408 -18.42 16.06 15.71
N ASN A 409 -17.78 17.21 15.50
CA ASN A 409 -18.06 18.41 16.28
C ASN A 409 -19.47 18.98 16.05
N HIS A 410 -20.06 18.78 14.87
CA HIS A 410 -21.41 19.24 14.56
C HIS A 410 -22.50 18.28 15.07
N HIS A 411 -22.25 16.98 15.02
CA HIS A 411 -23.27 15.96 15.29
C HIS A 411 -23.19 15.33 16.67
N LEU A 412 -22.02 15.32 17.34
CA LEU A 412 -21.92 14.76 18.69
C LEU A 412 -22.57 15.69 19.72
N ARG A 413 -23.57 15.16 20.44
CA ARG A 413 -24.29 15.86 21.51
C ARG A 413 -24.31 15.00 22.78
N PRO A 414 -24.34 15.60 23.99
CA PRO A 414 -24.40 14.82 25.25
C PRO A 414 -25.67 13.96 25.39
N THR A 415 -26.76 14.35 24.73
CA THR A 415 -28.08 13.70 24.83
C THR A 415 -28.31 12.65 23.73
N MET A 416 -27.25 12.14 23.09
CA MET A 416 -27.40 11.20 21.98
C MET A 416 -27.92 9.84 22.46
N SER A 417 -28.81 9.25 21.67
CA SER A 417 -29.25 7.86 21.85
C SER A 417 -28.15 6.88 21.43
N THR A 418 -28.29 5.60 21.76
CA THR A 418 -27.30 4.56 21.43
C THR A 418 -27.16 4.32 19.92
N LEU A 419 -28.13 4.73 19.10
CA LEU A 419 -28.13 4.57 17.64
C LEU A 419 -27.29 5.64 16.94
N GLU A 420 -27.36 6.87 17.43
CA GLU A 420 -26.80 8.04 16.73
C GLU A 420 -25.27 8.04 16.60
N PRO A 421 -24.46 7.45 17.52
CA PRO A 421 -23.01 7.35 17.33
C PRO A 421 -22.61 6.53 16.10
N PHE A 422 -23.33 5.46 15.76
CA PHE A 422 -23.05 4.65 14.58
C PHE A 422 -23.30 5.43 13.29
N ARG A 423 -24.42 6.16 13.26
CA ARG A 423 -24.74 7.11 12.18
C ARG A 423 -23.66 8.17 12.02
N VAL A 424 -23.26 8.83 13.10
CA VAL A 424 -22.22 9.87 13.05
C VAL A 424 -20.88 9.29 12.60
N PHE A 425 -20.56 8.06 13.00
CA PHE A 425 -19.39 7.33 12.51
C PHE A 425 -19.49 7.02 11.00
N ALA A 426 -20.65 6.60 10.51
CA ALA A 426 -20.87 6.32 9.09
C ALA A 426 -20.72 7.56 8.19
N LEU A 427 -21.00 8.75 8.73
CA LEU A 427 -20.80 10.04 8.05
C LEU A 427 -19.34 10.50 7.96
N SER A 428 -18.38 9.73 8.46
CA SER A 428 -16.97 10.11 8.41
C SER A 428 -16.45 10.19 6.98
N ASN A 429 -15.62 11.18 6.69
CA ASN A 429 -15.05 11.44 5.36
C ASN A 429 -14.11 10.32 4.89
N GLU A 430 -13.61 9.46 5.78
CA GLU A 430 -12.87 8.26 5.44
C GLU A 430 -13.72 7.19 4.73
N PHE A 431 -15.06 7.23 4.86
CA PHE A 431 -15.97 6.16 4.43
C PHE A 431 -16.86 6.53 3.25
N LYS A 432 -16.29 7.11 2.20
CA LYS A 432 -17.00 7.45 0.95
C LYS A 432 -17.25 6.24 0.04
N LEU A 433 -17.85 5.17 0.59
CA LEU A 433 -18.15 3.94 -0.15
C LEU A 433 -19.56 4.00 -0.76
N PRO A 434 -19.73 4.12 -2.09
CA PRO A 434 -21.04 4.06 -2.71
C PRO A 434 -21.65 2.65 -2.59
N VAL A 435 -22.98 2.60 -2.67
CA VAL A 435 -23.77 1.37 -2.72
C VAL A 435 -23.92 0.94 -4.19
N ARG A 436 -23.39 -0.23 -4.56
CA ARG A 436 -23.52 -0.81 -5.91
C ARG A 436 -24.85 -1.59 -6.04
N GLN A 437 -25.38 -1.69 -7.25
CA GLN A 437 -26.67 -2.37 -7.48
C GLN A 437 -26.65 -3.85 -7.09
N GLU A 438 -25.57 -4.56 -7.40
CA GLU A 438 -25.43 -6.00 -7.12
C GLU A 438 -25.41 -6.38 -5.62
N GLU A 439 -25.05 -5.43 -4.75
CA GLU A 439 -24.99 -5.66 -3.29
C GLU A 439 -26.25 -5.16 -2.57
N LYS A 440 -27.16 -4.44 -3.25
CA LYS A 440 -28.37 -3.89 -2.62
C LYS A 440 -29.23 -4.97 -1.97
N LEU A 441 -29.38 -6.12 -2.62
CA LEU A 441 -30.18 -7.24 -2.09
C LEU A 441 -29.55 -7.84 -0.82
N GLU A 442 -28.23 -8.04 -0.85
CA GLU A 442 -27.47 -8.56 0.30
C GLU A 442 -27.48 -7.55 1.47
N LEU A 443 -27.36 -6.26 1.16
CA LEU A 443 -27.41 -5.18 2.15
C LEU A 443 -28.81 -5.05 2.79
N ALA A 444 -29.88 -5.19 2.00
CA ALA A 444 -31.26 -5.19 2.50
C ALA A 444 -31.50 -6.35 3.48
N GLN A 445 -30.97 -7.55 3.18
CA GLN A 445 -31.04 -8.70 4.09
C GLN A 445 -30.26 -8.49 5.38
N LEU A 446 -29.13 -7.77 5.33
CA LEU A 446 -28.34 -7.45 6.53
C LEU A 446 -29.03 -6.38 7.38
N LEU A 447 -29.70 -5.39 6.78
CA LEU A 447 -30.45 -4.36 7.48
C LEU A 447 -31.56 -4.91 8.38
N GLU A 448 -32.19 -6.03 7.99
CA GLU A 448 -33.21 -6.70 8.82
C GLU A 448 -32.60 -7.46 10.02
N ARG A 449 -31.29 -7.73 10.01
CA ARG A 449 -30.61 -8.59 10.99
C ARG A 449 -29.74 -7.83 11.98
N VAL A 450 -29.45 -6.55 11.72
CA VAL A 450 -28.61 -5.74 12.60
C VAL A 450 -29.34 -5.39 13.89
N PRO A 451 -28.65 -5.36 15.04
CA PRO A 451 -29.28 -5.21 16.35
C PRO A 451 -29.72 -3.76 16.63
N ILE A 452 -29.10 -2.79 15.96
CA ILE A 452 -29.37 -1.35 16.09
C ILE A 452 -30.04 -0.92 14.77
N PRO A 453 -31.28 -0.42 14.81
CA PRO A 453 -31.98 0.03 13.61
C PRO A 453 -31.25 1.18 12.92
N VAL A 454 -31.15 1.07 11.60
CA VAL A 454 -30.56 2.08 10.71
C VAL A 454 -31.71 2.83 10.05
N ASN A 455 -31.72 4.17 10.18
CA ASN A 455 -32.83 5.01 9.69
C ASN A 455 -32.62 5.46 8.23
N GLU A 456 -31.40 5.36 7.73
CA GLU A 456 -31.01 5.69 6.38
C GLU A 456 -31.52 4.68 5.36
N SER A 457 -31.75 5.15 4.13
CA SER A 457 -32.11 4.28 3.00
C SER A 457 -30.96 3.33 2.62
N VAL A 458 -31.29 2.14 2.12
CA VAL A 458 -30.33 1.14 1.60
C VAL A 458 -29.41 1.72 0.51
N GLU A 459 -29.85 2.78 -0.16
CA GLU A 459 -29.09 3.44 -1.22
C GLU A 459 -28.03 4.41 -0.69
N GLU A 460 -28.13 4.83 0.58
CA GLU A 460 -27.20 5.76 1.17
C GLU A 460 -25.90 5.07 1.59
N PRO A 461 -24.72 5.65 1.27
CA PRO A 461 -23.43 5.17 1.74
C PRO A 461 -23.36 5.00 3.26
N ALA A 462 -24.01 5.91 4.01
CA ALA A 462 -24.02 5.87 5.47
C ALA A 462 -24.70 4.58 5.99
N ALA A 463 -25.84 4.18 5.42
CA ALA A 463 -26.52 2.94 5.79
C ALA A 463 -25.61 1.72 5.59
N LYS A 464 -24.91 1.67 4.45
CA LYS A 464 -23.98 0.59 4.14
C LYS A 464 -22.86 0.48 5.18
N ILE A 465 -22.23 1.60 5.55
CA ILE A 465 -21.15 1.60 6.53
C ILE A 465 -21.66 1.19 7.91
N ASP A 466 -22.80 1.72 8.33
CA ASP A 466 -23.41 1.39 9.62
C ASP A 466 -23.66 -0.12 9.74
N VAL A 467 -24.34 -0.70 8.74
CA VAL A 467 -24.64 -2.14 8.69
C VAL A 467 -23.37 -2.99 8.72
N ILE A 468 -22.33 -2.61 7.96
CA ILE A 468 -21.06 -3.36 7.93
C ILE A 468 -20.38 -3.33 9.31
N VAL A 469 -20.37 -2.18 9.99
CA VAL A 469 -19.77 -2.04 11.31
C VAL A 469 -20.52 -2.89 12.34
N GLN A 470 -21.85 -2.85 12.31
CA GLN A 470 -22.67 -3.66 13.20
C GLN A 470 -22.52 -5.16 12.94
N ALA A 471 -22.53 -5.58 11.67
CA ALA A 471 -22.31 -6.96 11.27
C ALA A 471 -20.91 -7.45 11.68
N TYR A 472 -19.88 -6.60 11.56
CA TYR A 472 -18.53 -6.91 12.05
C TYR A 472 -18.51 -7.12 13.58
N SER A 473 -19.23 -6.28 14.33
CA SER A 473 -19.31 -6.40 15.79
C SER A 473 -19.96 -7.72 16.21
N GLN A 474 -21.07 -8.11 15.56
CA GLN A 474 -21.73 -9.40 15.80
C GLN A 474 -20.83 -10.59 15.44
N LEU A 475 -20.09 -10.51 14.34
CA LEU A 475 -19.20 -11.59 13.91
C LEU A 475 -18.03 -11.76 14.88
N ARG A 476 -17.56 -10.68 15.50
CA ARG A 476 -16.52 -10.74 16.54
C ARG A 476 -17.01 -11.37 17.85
N SER A 477 -18.26 -11.12 18.27
CA SER A 477 -18.83 -11.82 19.42
C SER A 477 -19.02 -13.32 19.13
N LEU A 478 -19.48 -13.67 17.92
CA LEU A 478 -19.62 -15.07 17.50
C LEU A 478 -18.29 -15.83 17.39
N LEU A 479 -17.20 -15.14 17.00
CA LEU A 479 -15.85 -15.70 16.99
C LEU A 479 -15.27 -15.89 18.40
N ALA A 480 -15.67 -15.08 19.38
CA ALA A 480 -15.32 -15.30 20.78
C ALA A 480 -16.03 -16.54 21.35
N ASP A 481 -17.22 -16.87 20.82
CA ASP A 481 -18.04 -18.03 21.17
C ASP A 481 -17.79 -19.28 20.30
N GLY A 482 -16.70 -19.30 19.51
CA GLY A 482 -16.26 -20.50 18.78
C GLY A 482 -17.12 -20.90 17.56
N LYS A 483 -18.01 -20.04 17.05
CA LYS A 483 -18.82 -20.36 15.86
C LYS A 483 -18.16 -19.95 14.54
N GLN A 484 -18.42 -20.75 13.50
CA GLN A 484 -17.67 -20.85 12.25
C GLN A 484 -18.36 -20.14 11.07
N GLU A 485 -18.98 -18.98 11.27
CA GLU A 485 -19.60 -18.22 10.17
C GLU A 485 -18.71 -17.03 9.75
N ARG A 486 -18.19 -17.11 8.52
CA ARG A 486 -17.06 -16.29 8.04
C ARG A 486 -17.25 -15.79 6.60
N SER A 487 -18.47 -15.86 6.09
CA SER A 487 -18.83 -15.60 4.68
C SER A 487 -18.97 -14.11 4.34
N LEU A 488 -19.59 -13.33 5.23
CA LEU A 488 -20.26 -12.08 4.85
C LEU A 488 -19.39 -10.81 5.06
N VAL A 489 -18.69 -10.69 6.19
CA VAL A 489 -17.96 -9.45 6.50
C VAL A 489 -16.57 -9.40 5.86
N LEU A 490 -15.98 -10.55 5.51
CA LEU A 490 -14.65 -10.63 4.86
C LEU A 490 -14.66 -10.23 3.37
N ARG A 491 -15.81 -9.83 2.81
CA ARG A 491 -15.92 -9.29 1.45
C ARG A 491 -15.73 -7.76 1.36
N TYR A 492 -15.81 -7.05 2.49
CA TYR A 492 -15.75 -5.58 2.55
C TYR A 492 -14.49 -5.07 3.24
#